data_AF-A0A9D1ULV4-F1
#
_entry.id   AF-A0A9D1ULV4-F1
#
_cell.length_a   1.000
_cell.length_b   1.000
_cell.length_c   1.000
_cell.angle_alpha   90.00
_cell.angle_beta   90.00
_cell.angle_gamma   90.00
#
_symmetry.space_group_name_H-M   'P 1'
#
loop_
_entity.id
_entity.type
_entity.pdbx_description
1 polymer ?
#
loop_
_entity_poly.entity_id
_entity_poly.type
_entity_poly.pdbx_seq_one_letter_code
_entity_poly.pdbx_strand_id
1 'polypeptide(L)'
;YAGWTPKFLKQGSWLDLFKSMRPGNIPSYLGVAVQELGLTKYLVEEVLKDQAARVESLREYIPNANGEDWELVTAGQRVQVIKPIGAPKFGSLEFGTAMINSNDGSIAGLMGASPGASIAPQAMIEVLERCFGDRMHEWAPKLKEMIPSYGTKLWKDEALFNKLWDESQTALKLA
;
A
#
# COMPACT_ATOMS: atom_id res chain seq x y z
N TYR A 1 17.52 4.51 -5.49
CA TYR A 1 17.08 5.77 -6.12
C TYR A 1 15.76 5.59 -6.81
N ALA A 2 14.98 6.66 -6.90
CA ALA A 2 13.76 6.67 -7.71
C ALA A 2 14.10 6.82 -9.20
N GLY A 3 13.49 5.99 -10.03
CA GLY A 3 13.44 6.17 -11.48
C GLY A 3 12.06 6.66 -11.89
N TRP A 4 11.95 7.26 -13.07
CA TRP A 4 10.68 7.70 -13.62
C TRP A 4 10.40 7.06 -14.99
N THR A 5 9.17 6.59 -15.19
CA THR A 5 8.68 6.12 -16.50
C THR A 5 7.17 6.33 -16.58
N PRO A 6 6.63 6.71 -17.76
CA PRO A 6 5.19 6.80 -17.96
C PRO A 6 4.54 5.44 -18.27
N LYS A 7 5.34 4.37 -18.40
CA LYS A 7 4.86 3.00 -18.64
C LYS A 7 4.36 2.37 -17.35
N PHE A 8 3.27 1.61 -17.43
CA PHE A 8 2.77 0.86 -16.27
C PHE A 8 3.32 -0.56 -16.21
N LEU A 9 3.72 -1.13 -17.35
CA LEU A 9 4.26 -2.47 -17.49
C LEU A 9 5.64 -2.45 -18.15
N LYS A 10 6.47 -3.48 -17.88
CA LYS A 10 7.81 -3.60 -18.45
C LYS A 10 7.80 -3.50 -19.99
N GLN A 11 6.78 -4.10 -20.61
CA GLN A 11 6.51 -4.05 -22.06
C GLN A 11 5.30 -3.15 -22.39
N GLY A 12 5.04 -2.13 -21.57
CA GLY A 12 3.92 -1.20 -21.72
C GLY A 12 4.17 -0.05 -22.71
N SER A 13 3.15 0.79 -22.90
CA SER A 13 3.20 1.92 -23.82
C SER A 13 3.77 3.17 -23.14
N TRP A 14 4.52 3.97 -23.89
CA TRP A 14 4.90 5.32 -23.46
C TRP A 14 3.70 6.26 -23.25
N LEU A 15 2.52 5.85 -23.71
CA LEU A 15 1.28 6.57 -23.54
C LEU A 15 0.43 6.06 -22.35
N ASP A 16 0.89 5.07 -21.58
CA ASP A 16 0.06 4.45 -20.52
C ASP A 16 -0.45 5.50 -19.52
N LEU A 17 0.45 6.31 -18.94
CA LEU A 17 0.10 7.40 -18.03
C LEU A 17 -0.84 8.44 -18.68
N PHE A 18 -0.58 8.83 -19.93
CA PHE A 18 -1.39 9.84 -20.59
C PHE A 18 -2.79 9.34 -20.93
N LYS A 19 -2.91 8.08 -21.33
CA LYS A 19 -4.19 7.41 -21.60
C LYS A 19 -4.98 7.12 -20.32
N SER A 20 -4.32 7.02 -19.16
CA SER A 20 -5.02 6.82 -17.88
C SER A 20 -5.64 8.09 -17.33
N MET A 21 -5.16 9.27 -17.74
CA MET A 21 -5.73 10.55 -17.32
C MET A 21 -7.10 10.77 -17.97
N ARG A 22 -8.12 11.01 -17.15
CA ARG A 22 -9.51 11.27 -17.55
C ARG A 22 -10.02 12.47 -16.77
N PRO A 23 -10.93 13.30 -17.32
CA PRO A 23 -11.47 14.45 -16.59
C PRO A 23 -11.97 14.11 -15.17
N GLY A 24 -12.57 12.92 -14.99
CA GLY A 24 -13.06 12.46 -13.69
C GLY A 24 -12.00 12.05 -12.66
N ASN A 25 -10.75 11.77 -13.05
CA ASN A 25 -9.69 11.39 -12.10
C ASN A 25 -8.59 12.45 -11.92
N ILE A 26 -8.58 13.53 -12.73
CA ILE A 26 -7.66 14.66 -12.58
C ILE A 26 -7.70 15.27 -11.16
N PRO A 27 -8.87 15.48 -10.52
CA PRO A 27 -8.89 16.00 -9.16
C PRO A 27 -8.12 15.14 -8.16
N SER A 28 -8.10 13.82 -8.36
CA SER A 28 -7.35 12.90 -7.49
C SER A 28 -5.86 12.95 -7.70
N TYR A 29 -5.40 13.10 -8.94
CA TYR A 29 -3.97 13.34 -9.23
C TYR A 29 -3.49 14.63 -8.57
N LEU A 30 -4.24 15.74 -8.74
CA LEU A 30 -3.87 17.03 -8.17
C LEU A 30 -3.97 17.04 -6.64
N GLY A 31 -5.03 16.43 -6.09
CA GLY A 31 -5.23 16.31 -4.65
C GLY A 31 -4.06 15.57 -3.98
N VAL A 32 -3.61 14.47 -4.56
CA VAL A 32 -2.43 13.74 -4.10
C VAL A 32 -1.16 14.58 -4.25
N ALA A 33 -0.93 15.21 -5.40
CA ALA A 33 0.28 16.02 -5.63
C ALA A 33 0.45 17.12 -4.58
N VAL A 34 -0.65 17.73 -4.14
CA VAL A 34 -0.65 18.78 -3.10
C VAL A 34 -0.56 18.20 -1.68
N GLN A 35 -1.23 17.07 -1.40
CA GLN A 35 -1.17 16.45 -0.06
C GLN A 35 0.20 15.84 0.22
N GLU A 36 0.86 15.31 -0.81
CA GLU A 36 2.08 14.53 -0.71
C GLU A 36 3.28 15.30 -1.25
N LEU A 37 3.31 16.62 -1.04
CA LEU A 37 4.38 17.50 -1.52
C LEU A 37 5.77 17.05 -1.03
N GLY A 38 5.88 16.57 0.21
CA GLY A 38 7.14 16.05 0.75
C GLY A 38 7.65 14.85 -0.05
N LEU A 39 6.78 13.86 -0.28
CA LEU A 39 7.12 12.68 -1.09
C LEU A 39 7.39 13.07 -2.55
N THR A 40 6.57 13.94 -3.12
CA THR A 40 6.74 14.40 -4.51
C THR A 40 8.07 15.09 -4.69
N LYS A 41 8.44 16.00 -3.78
CA LYS A 41 9.74 16.66 -3.75
C LYS A 41 10.87 15.65 -3.66
N TYR A 42 10.81 14.73 -2.69
CA TYR A 42 11.82 13.70 -2.52
C TYR A 42 12.02 12.86 -3.79
N LEU A 43 10.93 12.42 -4.43
CA LEU A 43 11.01 11.63 -5.66
C LEU A 43 11.62 12.41 -6.83
N VAL A 44 11.32 13.70 -6.96
CA VAL A 44 11.93 14.58 -7.97
C VAL A 44 13.43 14.73 -7.71
N GLU A 45 13.83 14.98 -6.45
CA GLU A 45 15.25 15.06 -6.07
C GLU A 45 15.99 13.77 -6.40
N GLU A 46 15.42 12.61 -6.07
CA GLU A 46 15.98 11.29 -6.36
C GLU A 46 16.17 11.03 -7.86
N VAL A 47 15.19 11.43 -8.68
CA VAL A 47 15.26 11.27 -10.15
C VAL A 47 16.36 12.15 -10.76
N LEU A 48 16.61 13.32 -10.17
CA LEU A 48 17.61 14.28 -10.64
C LEU A 48 19.04 13.96 -10.17
N LYS A 49 19.24 13.05 -9.21
CA LYS A 49 20.57 12.66 -8.74
C LYS A 49 21.40 12.05 -9.87
N ASP A 50 22.64 12.52 -10.01
CA ASP A 50 23.66 11.91 -10.87
C ASP A 50 24.35 10.72 -10.19
N GLN A 51 25.30 10.05 -10.87
CA GLN A 51 25.98 8.88 -10.32
C GLN A 51 26.79 9.20 -9.05
N ALA A 52 27.42 10.37 -8.97
CA ALA A 52 28.20 10.76 -7.80
C ALA A 52 27.32 10.97 -6.57
N ALA A 53 26.22 11.73 -6.72
CA ALA A 53 25.24 11.94 -5.66
C ALA A 53 24.56 10.64 -5.22
N ARG A 54 24.36 9.70 -6.16
CA ARG A 54 23.89 8.36 -5.85
C ARG A 54 24.89 7.64 -4.95
N VAL A 55 26.14 7.48 -5.38
CA VAL A 55 27.19 6.82 -4.59
C VAL A 55 27.37 7.49 -3.21
N GLU A 56 27.20 8.80 -3.12
CA GLU A 56 27.25 9.49 -1.82
C GLU A 56 26.11 9.05 -0.88
N SER A 57 24.87 8.97 -1.35
CA SER A 57 23.78 8.40 -0.55
C SER A 57 24.01 6.92 -0.21
N LEU A 58 24.72 6.17 -1.05
CA LEU A 58 25.07 4.79 -0.74
C LEU A 58 26.08 4.68 0.41
N ARG A 59 26.97 5.68 0.56
CA ARG A 59 27.96 5.72 1.65
C ARG A 59 27.34 5.87 3.04
N GLU A 60 26.09 6.32 3.13
CA GLU A 60 25.32 6.28 4.39
C GLU A 60 25.14 4.84 4.91
N TYR A 61 25.09 3.85 4.01
CA TYR A 61 24.94 2.43 4.35
C TYR A 61 26.25 1.64 4.20
N ILE A 62 27.08 2.00 3.21
CA ILE A 62 28.36 1.35 2.89
C ILE A 62 29.44 2.43 2.81
N PRO A 63 30.03 2.86 3.95
CA PRO A 63 30.90 4.04 4.00
C PRO A 63 32.09 4.02 3.05
N ASN A 64 32.62 2.84 2.74
CA ASN A 64 33.77 2.65 1.87
C ASN A 64 33.40 2.39 0.39
N ALA A 65 32.17 2.68 -0.03
CA ALA A 65 31.74 2.47 -1.41
C ALA A 65 32.56 3.33 -2.39
N ASN A 66 33.25 2.68 -3.32
CA ASN A 66 33.93 3.31 -4.46
C ASN A 66 33.01 3.28 -5.68
N GLY A 67 32.73 4.44 -6.28
CA GLY A 67 31.73 4.56 -7.34
C GLY A 67 32.00 3.75 -8.61
N GLU A 68 33.27 3.38 -8.87
CA GLU A 68 33.66 2.53 -10.01
C GLU A 68 33.15 1.09 -9.87
N ASP A 69 32.92 0.62 -8.64
CA ASP A 69 32.43 -0.73 -8.36
C ASP A 69 30.90 -0.85 -8.48
N TRP A 70 30.20 0.27 -8.73
CA TRP A 70 28.74 0.32 -8.71
C TRP A 70 28.16 0.69 -10.07
N GLU A 71 27.23 -0.16 -10.53
CA GLU A 71 26.41 0.08 -11.69
C GLU A 71 24.93 0.19 -11.33
N LEU A 72 24.15 0.77 -12.24
CA LEU A 72 22.72 0.93 -12.08
C LEU A 72 21.98 -0.22 -12.74
N VAL A 73 21.20 -0.93 -11.94
CA VAL A 73 20.32 -1.99 -12.42
C VAL A 73 18.86 -1.58 -12.25
N THR A 74 18.04 -1.82 -13.27
CA THR A 74 16.60 -1.57 -13.20
C THR A 74 15.90 -2.68 -12.43
N ALA A 75 15.60 -2.43 -11.15
CA ALA A 75 15.00 -3.42 -10.25
C ALA A 75 13.52 -3.76 -10.55
N GLY A 76 12.85 -2.96 -11.39
CA GLY A 76 11.46 -3.18 -11.78
C GLY A 76 10.68 -1.88 -11.92
N GLN A 77 9.37 -2.01 -12.15
CA GLN A 77 8.44 -0.89 -12.23
C GLN A 77 7.35 -1.11 -11.19
N ARG A 78 7.05 -0.05 -10.43
CA ARG A 78 5.97 -0.04 -9.45
C ARG A 78 5.01 1.09 -9.81
N VAL A 79 3.73 0.77 -9.83
CA VAL A 79 2.66 1.75 -10.01
C VAL A 79 1.97 1.92 -8.66
N GLN A 80 1.77 3.17 -8.25
CA GLN A 80 1.07 3.49 -7.01
C GLN A 80 -0.41 3.75 -7.29
N VAL A 81 -1.28 3.20 -6.45
CA VAL A 81 -2.72 3.39 -6.57
C VAL A 81 -3.12 4.72 -5.93
N ILE A 82 -3.86 5.54 -6.67
CA ILE A 82 -4.52 6.75 -6.16
C ILE A 82 -6.00 6.43 -6.02
N LYS A 83 -6.50 6.45 -4.78
CA LYS A 83 -7.93 6.26 -4.51
C LYS A 83 -8.64 7.62 -4.54
N PRO A 84 -9.76 7.75 -5.24
CA PRO A 84 -10.56 8.96 -5.18
C PRO A 84 -11.19 9.11 -3.79
N ILE A 85 -11.09 10.30 -3.22
CA ILE A 85 -11.74 10.67 -1.96
C ILE A 85 -12.56 11.93 -2.21
N GLY A 86 -13.68 12.08 -1.50
CA GLY A 86 -14.50 13.30 -1.57
C GLY A 86 -13.74 14.57 -1.18
N ALA A 87 -14.38 15.71 -1.44
CA ALA A 87 -13.89 17.00 -0.95
C ALA A 87 -13.71 16.97 0.60
N PRO A 88 -12.71 17.65 1.14
CA PRO A 88 -11.77 18.55 0.47
C PRO A 88 -10.46 17.87 0.02
N LYS A 89 -10.31 16.55 0.17
CA LYS A 89 -9.04 15.86 -0.11
C LYS A 89 -8.89 15.46 -1.57
N PHE A 90 -9.98 15.13 -2.27
CA PHE A 90 -9.99 14.81 -3.71
C PHE A 90 -9.17 13.57 -4.14
N GLY A 91 -8.32 12.99 -3.30
CA GLY A 91 -7.61 11.74 -3.53
C GLY A 91 -6.70 11.36 -2.35
N SER A 92 -6.23 10.12 -2.32
CA SER A 92 -5.21 9.63 -1.37
C SER A 92 -4.32 8.58 -2.04
N LEU A 93 -3.03 8.60 -1.69
CA LEU A 93 -2.11 7.51 -2.02
C LEU A 93 -2.38 6.33 -1.09
N GLU A 94 -2.67 5.19 -1.70
CA GLU A 94 -2.71 3.93 -0.95
C GLU A 94 -1.29 3.42 -0.78
N PHE A 95 -0.82 3.22 0.44
CA PHE A 95 0.48 2.58 0.71
C PHE A 95 0.27 1.11 1.08
N GLY A 96 1.04 0.21 0.47
CA GLY A 96 0.95 -1.22 0.76
C GLY A 96 -0.04 -1.96 -0.13
N THR A 97 -0.92 -2.77 0.46
CA THR A 97 -1.93 -3.59 -0.24
C THR A 97 -3.28 -2.89 -0.17
N ALA A 98 -3.84 -2.51 -1.31
CA ALA A 98 -5.16 -1.92 -1.45
C ALA A 98 -6.15 -2.94 -2.00
N MET A 99 -7.32 -3.06 -1.38
CA MET A 99 -8.41 -3.85 -1.94
C MET A 99 -9.29 -2.97 -2.84
N ILE A 100 -9.40 -3.40 -4.10
CA ILE A 100 -10.36 -2.87 -5.07
C ILE A 100 -11.42 -3.92 -5.37
N ASN A 101 -12.66 -3.49 -5.54
CA ASN A 101 -13.76 -4.35 -5.91
C ASN A 101 -14.72 -3.61 -6.84
N SER A 102 -15.43 -4.36 -7.68
CA SER A 102 -16.59 -3.81 -8.39
C SER A 102 -17.70 -3.45 -7.39
N ASN A 103 -18.57 -2.53 -7.78
CA ASN A 103 -19.68 -2.09 -6.93
C ASN A 103 -20.63 -3.24 -6.54
N ASP A 104 -20.73 -4.26 -7.40
CA ASP A 104 -21.55 -5.46 -7.19
C ASP A 104 -20.78 -6.61 -6.53
N GLY A 105 -19.50 -6.42 -6.19
CA GLY A 105 -18.67 -7.45 -5.55
C GLY A 105 -18.30 -8.64 -6.44
N SER A 106 -18.69 -8.65 -7.72
CA SER A 106 -18.43 -9.75 -8.65
C SER A 106 -16.95 -9.99 -8.96
N ILE A 107 -16.12 -8.95 -8.81
CA ILE A 107 -14.67 -9.04 -8.91
C ILE A 107 -14.00 -8.21 -7.81
N ALA A 108 -12.98 -8.80 -7.20
CA ALA A 108 -12.11 -8.14 -6.23
C ALA A 108 -10.64 -8.41 -6.56
N GLY A 109 -9.80 -7.43 -6.31
CA GLY A 109 -8.36 -7.49 -6.50
C GLY A 109 -7.62 -6.84 -5.34
N LEU A 110 -6.59 -7.51 -4.85
CA LEU A 110 -5.61 -6.93 -3.93
C LEU A 110 -4.46 -6.37 -4.78
N MET A 111 -4.33 -5.05 -4.81
CA MET A 111 -3.31 -4.35 -5.58
C MET A 111 -2.24 -3.77 -4.67
N GLY A 112 -0.97 -3.85 -5.07
CA GLY A 112 0.14 -3.21 -4.37
C GLY A 112 1.16 -4.21 -3.84
N ALA A 113 1.76 -3.93 -2.69
CA ALA A 113 2.74 -4.84 -2.09
C ALA A 113 2.08 -6.20 -1.80
N SER A 114 2.83 -7.29 -1.98
CA SER A 114 2.34 -8.63 -1.63
C SER A 114 1.86 -8.60 -0.18
N PRO A 115 0.61 -9.01 0.11
CA PRO A 115 0.13 -9.07 1.48
C PRO A 115 0.99 -10.09 2.23
N GLY A 116 1.80 -9.60 3.17
CA GLY A 116 2.52 -10.47 4.10
C GLY A 116 1.52 -11.21 4.99
N ALA A 117 1.99 -12.27 5.65
CA ALA A 117 1.16 -13.06 6.56
C ALA A 117 0.47 -12.20 7.64
N SER A 118 1.09 -11.08 8.04
CA SER A 118 0.57 -10.16 9.05
C SER A 118 -0.65 -9.34 8.62
N ILE A 119 -0.90 -9.17 7.32
CA ILE A 119 -2.01 -8.34 6.80
C ILE A 119 -3.02 -9.12 5.96
N ALA A 120 -2.67 -10.34 5.53
CA ALA A 120 -3.55 -11.20 4.74
C ALA A 120 -4.91 -11.50 5.43
N PRO A 121 -4.99 -11.79 6.75
CA PRO A 121 -6.29 -12.00 7.40
C PRO A 121 -7.19 -10.77 7.31
N GLN A 122 -6.65 -9.58 7.58
CA GLN A 122 -7.40 -8.33 7.51
C GLN A 122 -7.88 -8.04 6.08
N ALA A 123 -7.02 -8.26 5.08
CA ALA A 123 -7.38 -8.08 3.68
C ALA A 123 -8.53 -9.02 3.27
N MET A 124 -8.50 -10.28 3.71
CA MET A 124 -9.57 -11.23 3.41
C MET A 124 -10.89 -10.88 4.10
N ILE A 125 -10.85 -10.38 5.35
CA ILE A 125 -12.04 -9.85 6.02
C ILE A 125 -12.65 -8.71 5.20
N GLU A 126 -11.83 -7.78 4.70
CA GLU A 126 -12.30 -6.67 3.88
C GLU A 126 -12.98 -7.15 2.58
N VAL A 127 -12.45 -8.22 1.95
CA VAL A 127 -13.09 -8.84 0.77
C VAL A 127 -14.46 -9.41 1.15
N LEU A 128 -14.56 -10.16 2.27
CA LEU A 128 -15.83 -10.72 2.74
C LEU A 128 -16.86 -9.62 2.99
N GLU A 129 -16.47 -8.55 3.69
CA GLU A 129 -17.35 -7.44 4.02
C GLU A 129 -17.87 -6.70 2.78
N ARG A 130 -17.00 -6.42 1.80
CA ARG A 130 -17.39 -5.61 0.62
C ARG A 130 -18.03 -6.42 -0.49
N CYS A 131 -17.62 -7.67 -0.68
CA CYS A 131 -18.07 -8.48 -1.81
C CYS A 131 -19.21 -9.43 -1.44
N PHE A 132 -19.37 -9.71 -0.14
CA PHE A 132 -20.36 -10.66 0.37
C PHE A 132 -21.13 -10.11 1.57
N GLY A 133 -21.34 -8.79 1.61
CA GLY A 133 -22.02 -8.10 2.72
C GLY A 133 -23.35 -8.75 3.13
N ASP A 134 -24.14 -9.21 2.15
CA ASP A 134 -25.42 -9.88 2.40
C ASP A 134 -25.30 -11.18 3.20
N ARG A 135 -24.14 -11.85 3.17
CA ARG A 135 -23.86 -13.10 3.90
C ARG A 135 -23.19 -12.85 5.25
N MET A 136 -22.74 -11.62 5.53
CA MET A 136 -22.01 -11.31 6.75
C MET A 136 -22.83 -11.56 8.02
N HIS A 137 -24.16 -11.46 7.96
CA HIS A 137 -25.01 -11.78 9.09
C HIS A 137 -24.89 -13.25 9.53
N GLU A 138 -24.71 -14.18 8.58
CA GLU A 138 -24.49 -15.61 8.84
C GLU A 138 -23.06 -15.89 9.29
N TRP A 139 -22.08 -15.13 8.77
CA TRP A 139 -20.66 -15.40 8.98
C TRP A 139 -20.06 -14.69 10.19
N ALA A 140 -20.64 -13.57 10.62
CA ALA A 140 -20.16 -12.78 11.75
C ALA A 140 -19.96 -13.59 13.04
N PRO A 141 -20.83 -14.55 13.42
CA PRO A 141 -20.58 -15.40 14.59
C PRO A 141 -19.29 -16.22 14.45
N LYS A 142 -19.05 -16.83 13.28
CA LYS A 142 -17.84 -17.63 13.04
C LYS A 142 -16.59 -16.75 12.96
N LEU A 143 -16.69 -15.58 12.36
CA LEU A 143 -15.59 -14.60 12.35
C LEU A 143 -15.22 -14.16 13.76
N LYS A 144 -16.19 -13.91 14.65
CA LYS A 144 -15.92 -13.58 16.06
C LYS A 144 -15.35 -14.75 16.85
N GLU A 145 -15.72 -15.98 16.54
CA GLU A 145 -15.10 -17.17 17.14
C GLU A 145 -13.62 -17.26 16.77
N MET A 146 -13.27 -17.04 15.50
CA MET A 146 -11.89 -17.11 15.01
C MET A 146 -11.06 -15.86 15.38
N ILE A 147 -11.70 -14.70 15.44
CA ILE A 147 -11.09 -13.39 15.67
C ILE A 147 -11.95 -12.66 16.70
N PRO A 148 -11.72 -12.87 18.01
CA PRO A 148 -12.58 -12.32 19.06
C PRO A 148 -12.65 -10.78 19.07
N SER A 149 -11.65 -10.11 18.50
CA SER A 149 -11.61 -8.65 18.34
C SER A 149 -12.38 -8.12 17.13
N TYR A 150 -12.97 -9.00 16.30
CA TYR A 150 -13.67 -8.59 15.09
C TYR A 150 -14.85 -7.65 15.39
N GLY A 151 -14.83 -6.46 14.76
CA GLY A 151 -15.80 -5.38 14.99
C GLY A 151 -15.47 -4.45 16.17
N THR A 152 -14.39 -4.71 16.91
CA THR A 152 -13.98 -3.91 18.07
C THR A 152 -12.63 -3.24 17.81
N LYS A 153 -12.53 -1.94 18.14
CA LYS A 153 -11.23 -1.24 18.13
C LYS A 153 -10.47 -1.63 19.41
N LEU A 154 -9.50 -2.54 19.30
CA LEU A 154 -8.74 -3.05 20.45
C LEU A 154 -8.11 -1.96 21.34
N TRP A 155 -7.65 -0.85 20.75
CA TRP A 155 -7.10 0.26 21.53
C TRP A 155 -8.11 0.99 22.43
N LYS A 156 -9.41 0.68 22.30
CA LYS A 156 -10.47 1.18 23.18
C LYS A 156 -10.90 0.19 24.26
N ASP A 157 -10.42 -1.05 24.21
CA ASP A 157 -10.81 -2.14 25.10
C ASP A 157 -9.55 -2.83 25.64
N GLU A 158 -9.02 -2.26 26.73
CA GLU A 158 -7.80 -2.73 27.38
C GLU A 158 -7.94 -4.15 27.93
N ALA A 159 -9.11 -4.50 28.47
CA ALA A 159 -9.38 -5.82 29.00
C ALA A 159 -9.34 -6.89 27.90
N LEU A 160 -9.97 -6.61 26.75
CA LEU A 160 -9.91 -7.49 25.59
C LEU A 160 -8.50 -7.58 25.01
N PHE A 161 -7.77 -6.46 24.94
CA PHE A 161 -6.38 -6.44 24.49
C PHE A 161 -5.49 -7.35 25.34
N ASN A 162 -5.51 -7.18 26.67
CA ASN A 162 -4.67 -7.97 27.58
C ASN A 162 -5.01 -9.47 27.48
N LYS A 163 -6.30 -9.82 27.44
CA LYS A 163 -6.74 -11.21 27.25
C LYS A 163 -6.16 -11.83 25.97
N LEU A 164 -6.30 -11.15 24.84
CA LEU A 164 -5.82 -11.67 23.54
C LEU A 164 -4.30 -11.69 23.45
N TRP A 165 -3.64 -10.75 24.11
CA TRP A 165 -2.19 -10.72 24.23
C TRP A 165 -1.70 -11.96 24.97
N ASP A 166 -2.25 -12.26 26.15
CA ASP A 166 -1.87 -13.42 26.96
C ASP A 166 -2.16 -14.75 26.25
N GLU A 167 -3.33 -14.86 25.59
CA GLU A 167 -3.66 -16.02 24.74
C GLU A 167 -2.65 -16.21 23.62
N SER A 168 -2.23 -15.13 22.95
CA SER A 168 -1.24 -15.18 21.87
C SER A 168 0.15 -15.57 22.38
N GLN A 169 0.59 -15.00 23.51
CA GLN A 169 1.87 -15.34 24.14
C GLN A 169 1.92 -16.83 24.51
N THR A 170 0.83 -17.34 25.08
CA THR A 170 0.70 -18.76 25.45
C THR A 170 0.71 -19.67 24.23
N ALA A 171 -0.08 -19.35 23.19
CA ALA A 171 -0.14 -20.14 21.96
C ALA A 171 1.20 -20.19 21.22
N LEU A 172 1.94 -19.08 21.23
CA LEU A 172 3.25 -18.95 20.60
C LEU A 172 4.42 -19.40 21.50
N LYS A 173 4.15 -19.80 22.75
CA LYS A 173 5.16 -20.22 23.74
C LYS A 173 6.24 -19.16 23.98
N LEU A 174 5.81 -17.91 24.08
CA LEU A 174 6.68 -16.76 24.33
C LEU A 174 6.74 -16.38 25.83
N ALA A 175 5.84 -16.95 26.63
CA ALA A 175 5.76 -16.82 28.09
C ALA A 175 6.08 -18.16 28.77
#